data_AF-A0AAJ6ETF0-F1
#
_entry.id   AF-A0AAJ6ETF0-F1
#
_cell.length_a   1.000
_cell.length_b   1.000
_cell.length_c   1.000
_cell.angle_alpha   90.00
_cell.angle_beta   90.00
_cell.angle_gamma   90.00
#
_symmetry.space_group_name_H-M   'P 1'
#
loop_
_entity.id
_entity.type
_entity.pdbx_description
1 polymer ?
#
loop_
_entity_poly.entity_id
_entity_poly.type
_entity_poly.pdbx_seq_one_letter_code
_entity_poly.pdbx_strand_id
1 'polypeptide(L)'
;MKPHVICHMAASVALRWHIEHRICAIRKLFRPARIAENFEIFDFRLSAEDIAAIDALDSGRRSGPDPELVHVATFPITVEE
;
A
#
# COMPACT_ATOMS: atom_id res chain seq x y z
N MET A 1 -16.84 23.80 12.34
CA MET A 1 -16.20 22.48 12.15
C MET A 1 -15.02 22.71 11.22
N LYS A 2 -13.78 22.71 11.74
CA LYS A 2 -12.60 23.07 10.94
C LYS A 2 -12.32 21.95 9.92
N PRO A 3 -11.96 22.26 8.67
CA PRO A 3 -11.54 21.26 7.71
C PRO A 3 -10.21 20.70 8.23
N HIS A 4 -10.24 19.48 8.74
CA HIS A 4 -9.02 18.78 9.13
C HIS A 4 -8.31 18.34 7.85
N VAL A 5 -7.57 19.25 7.21
CA VAL A 5 -6.52 18.86 6.27
C VAL A 5 -5.39 18.27 7.12
N ILE A 6 -5.52 16.99 7.47
CA ILE A 6 -4.44 16.23 8.05
C ILE A 6 -3.57 15.78 6.88
N CYS A 7 -2.39 16.38 6.75
CA CYS A 7 -1.38 15.91 5.80
C CYS A 7 -0.80 14.59 6.33
N HIS A 8 -1.37 13.47 5.89
CA HIS A 8 -0.80 12.15 6.14
C HIS A 8 0.41 11.90 5.23
N MET A 9 1.39 11.13 5.70
CA MET A 9 2.45 10.60 4.83
C MET A 9 1.82 9.82 3.66
N ALA A 10 2.38 9.97 2.45
CA ALA A 10 1.90 9.26 1.25
C ALA A 10 1.80 7.73 1.46
N ALA A 11 2.68 7.20 2.31
CA ALA A 11 2.66 5.83 2.79
C ALA A 11 1.33 5.41 3.45
N SER A 12 0.81 6.22 4.35
CA SER A 12 -0.41 5.96 5.11
C SER A 12 -1.64 6.13 4.23
N VAL A 13 -1.62 7.12 3.33
CA VAL A 13 -2.65 7.31 2.29
C VAL A 13 -2.74 6.08 1.39
N ALA A 14 -1.61 5.56 0.90
CA ALA A 14 -1.59 4.36 0.08
C ALA A 14 -2.14 3.13 0.82
N LEU A 15 -1.82 2.95 2.11
CA LEU A 15 -2.39 1.86 2.91
C LEU A 15 -3.90 2.02 3.11
N ARG A 16 -4.38 3.22 3.43
CA ARG A 16 -5.81 3.51 3.56
C ARG A 16 -6.56 3.20 2.27
N TRP A 17 -6.01 3.60 1.13
CA TRP A 17 -6.57 3.31 -0.19
C TRP A 17 -6.77 1.79 -0.39
N HIS A 18 -5.78 0.94 -0.09
CA HIS A 18 -5.93 -0.51 -0.20
C HIS A 18 -7.10 -1.05 0.65
N ILE A 19 -7.28 -0.52 1.86
CA ILE A 19 -8.39 -0.91 2.74
C ILE A 19 -9.75 -0.52 2.16
N GLU A 20 -9.89 0.65 1.53
CA GLU A 20 -11.14 1.06 0.85
C GLU A 20 -11.52 0.08 -0.28
N HIS A 21 -10.52 -0.46 -0.98
CA HIS A 21 -10.71 -1.49 -2.02
C HIS A 21 -10.83 -2.93 -1.46
N ARG A 22 -10.86 -3.09 -0.12
CA ARG A 22 -10.86 -4.40 0.56
C ARG A 22 -9.67 -5.29 0.18
N ILE A 23 -8.53 -4.66 -0.12
CA ILE A 23 -7.27 -5.34 -0.43
C ILE A 23 -6.43 -5.42 0.85
N CYS A 24 -5.97 -6.62 1.19
CA CYS A 24 -5.02 -6.80 2.29
C CYS A 24 -3.64 -6.26 1.88
N ALA A 25 -3.23 -5.14 2.48
CA ALA A 25 -1.93 -4.53 2.21
C ALA A 25 -0.85 -5.03 3.16
N ILE A 26 0.20 -5.65 2.61
CA ILE A 26 1.37 -6.08 3.38
C ILE A 26 2.53 -5.13 3.08
N ARG A 27 2.94 -4.36 4.10
CA ARG A 27 4.08 -3.45 3.99
C ARG A 27 5.20 -3.90 4.90
N LYS A 28 6.40 -4.11 4.35
CA LYS A 28 7.61 -4.33 5.13
C LYS A 28 8.12 -3.00 5.71
N LEU A 29 8.30 -2.94 7.02
CA LEU A 29 8.90 -1.81 7.75
C LEU A 29 9.78 -2.32 8.89
N PHE A 30 10.76 -1.51 9.29
CA PHE A 30 11.70 -1.84 10.39
C PHE A 30 11.95 -0.67 11.36
N ARG A 31 11.38 0.52 11.09
CA ARG A 31 11.52 1.70 11.96
C ARG A 31 10.29 1.78 12.86
N PRO A 32 10.39 1.65 14.19
CA PRO A 32 9.23 1.60 15.09
C PRO A 32 8.27 2.79 14.94
N ALA A 33 8.80 4.01 14.83
CA ALA A 33 7.98 5.21 14.62
C ALA A 33 7.10 5.13 13.36
N ARG A 34 7.62 4.57 12.26
CA ARG A 34 6.86 4.40 11.01
C ARG A 34 5.85 3.26 11.08
N ILE A 35 6.10 2.26 11.92
CA ILE A 35 5.14 1.19 12.16
C ILE A 35 3.94 1.79 12.88
N ALA A 36 4.16 2.52 13.97
CA ALA A 36 3.10 3.18 14.73
C ALA A 36 2.26 4.14 13.86
N GLU A 37 2.92 5.05 13.13
CA GLU A 37 2.23 5.99 12.22
C GLU A 37 1.37 5.27 11.18
N ASN A 38 1.86 4.17 10.60
CA ASN A 38 1.10 3.40 9.61
C ASN A 38 -0.06 2.60 10.21
N PHE A 39 -0.10 2.38 11.52
CA PHE A 39 -1.24 1.76 12.20
C PHE A 39 -2.40 2.75 12.43
N GLU A 40 -2.15 4.06 12.39
CA GLU A 40 -3.18 5.12 12.57
C GLU A 40 -4.09 5.30 11.32
N ILE A 41 -3.92 4.47 10.28
CA ILE A 41 -4.71 4.55 9.02
C ILE A 41 -6.21 4.30 9.20
N PHE A 42 -6.64 3.84 10.38
CA PHE A 42 -8.04 3.60 10.70
C PHE A 42 -8.75 4.84 11.26
N ASP A 43 -8.00 5.87 11.65
CA ASP A 43 -8.52 7.10 12.28
C ASP A 43 -9.03 8.12 11.25
N PHE A 44 -8.85 7.84 9.96
CA PHE A 44 -9.36 8.67 8.88
C PHE A 44 -9.93 7.85 7.72
N ARG A 45 -10.59 8.55 6.79
CA ARG A 45 -11.13 7.98 5.55
C ARG A 45 -10.77 8.88 4.38
N LEU A 46 -10.65 8.27 3.21
CA LEU A 46 -10.53 9.00 1.95
C LEU A 46 -11.91 9.39 1.46
N SER A 47 -12.04 10.57 0.87
CA SER A 47 -13.28 10.93 0.17
C SER A 47 -13.42 10.13 -1.13
N ALA A 48 -14.62 10.08 -1.70
CA ALA A 48 -14.82 9.44 -2.99
C ALA A 48 -13.99 10.10 -4.11
N GLU A 49 -13.77 11.43 -4.00
CA GLU A 49 -12.92 12.17 -4.93
C GLU A 49 -11.44 11.79 -4.78
N ASP A 50 -10.94 11.66 -3.55
CA ASP A 50 -9.56 11.22 -3.30
C ASP A 50 -9.31 9.80 -3.82
N ILE A 51 -10.27 8.88 -3.60
CA ILE A 51 -10.19 7.50 -4.10
C ILE A 51 -10.12 7.52 -5.63
N ALA A 52 -11.02 8.25 -6.29
CA ALA A 52 -11.03 8.35 -7.75
C ALA A 52 -9.74 8.98 -8.31
N ALA A 53 -9.18 9.98 -7.61
CA ALA A 53 -7.93 10.61 -8.01
C ALA A 53 -6.73 9.65 -7.89
N ILE A 54 -6.70 8.82 -6.85
CA ILE A 54 -5.65 7.80 -6.66
C ILE A 54 -5.82 6.67 -7.67
N ASP A 55 -7.05 6.22 -7.94
CA ASP A 55 -7.35 5.19 -8.95
C ASP A 55 -6.85 5.60 -10.34
N ALA A 56 -6.98 6.89 -10.68
CA ALA A 56 -6.51 7.45 -11.94
C ALA A 56 -4.96 7.46 -12.09
N LEU A 57 -4.21 7.16 -11.02
CA LEU A 57 -2.74 7.03 -11.08
C LEU A 57 -2.28 5.66 -11.64
N ASP A 58 -3.18 4.70 -11.81
CA ASP A 58 -2.81 3.41 -12.40
C ASP A 58 -2.26 3.60 -13.82
N SER A 59 -1.12 2.95 -14.08
CA SER A 59 -0.45 2.96 -15.39
C SER A 59 -0.43 1.59 -16.06
N GLY A 60 -1.06 0.57 -15.45
CA GLY A 60 -0.99 -0.82 -15.89
C GLY A 60 0.39 -1.46 -15.76
N ARG A 61 1.34 -0.79 -15.10
CA ARG A 61 2.72 -1.25 -14.92
C ARG A 61 2.89 -1.91 -13.56
N ARG A 62 3.41 -3.14 -13.53
CA ARG A 62 3.81 -3.84 -12.30
C ARG A 62 5.24 -3.49 -11.91
N SER A 63 5.51 -3.40 -10.61
CA SER A 63 6.87 -3.25 -10.08
C SER A 63 7.65 -4.56 -10.01
N GLY A 64 6.95 -5.70 -9.93
CA GLY A 64 7.52 -7.04 -9.93
C GLY A 64 7.13 -7.83 -11.18
N PRO A 65 7.71 -9.02 -11.38
CA PRO A 65 7.32 -9.92 -12.47
C PRO A 65 5.85 -10.34 -12.34
N ASP A 66 5.25 -10.73 -13.46
CA ASP A 66 3.93 -11.34 -13.44
C ASP A 66 3.97 -12.65 -12.65
N PRO A 67 3.20 -12.79 -11.55
CA PRO A 67 3.22 -14.00 -10.72
C PRO A 67 2.89 -15.27 -11.50
N GLU A 68 2.12 -15.20 -12.59
CA GLU A 68 1.81 -16.38 -13.42
C GLU A 68 3.02 -16.85 -14.25
N LEU A 69 4.02 -15.99 -14.44
CA LEU A 69 5.25 -16.31 -15.17
C LEU A 69 6.39 -16.71 -14.22
N VAL A 70 6.21 -16.59 -12.91
CA VAL A 70 7.23 -16.94 -11.90
C VAL A 70 7.23 -18.45 -11.67
N HIS A 71 8.40 -19.08 -11.79
CA HIS A 71 8.61 -20.50 -11.55
C HIS A 71 9.92 -20.74 -10.79
N VAL A 72 10.18 -21.98 -10.35
CA VAL A 72 11.34 -22.28 -9.49
C VAL A 72 12.67 -21.80 -10.09
N ALA A 73 12.87 -21.96 -11.40
CA ALA A 73 14.07 -21.50 -12.09
C ALA A 73 14.22 -19.96 -12.14
N THR A 74 13.17 -19.20 -11.83
CA THR A 74 13.21 -17.73 -11.75
C THR A 74 14.06 -17.25 -10.57
N PHE A 75 14.17 -18.03 -9.49
CA PHE A 75 14.97 -17.66 -8.32
C PHE A 75 16.25 -18.50 -8.26
N PRO A 76 17.44 -17.88 -8.25
CA PRO A 76 18.71 -18.60 -8.27
C PRO A 76 19.10 -19.21 -6.92
N ILE A 77 18.25 -19.06 -5.89
CA ILE A 77 18.54 -19.48 -4.52
C ILE A 77 17.65 -20.66 -4.17
N THR A 78 18.28 -21.81 -3.92
CA THR A 78 17.64 -22.95 -3.25
C THR A 78 17.90 -22.82 -1.76
N VAL A 79 16.85 -22.82 -0.95
CA VAL A 79 16.99 -22.92 0.51
C VAL A 79 17.02 -24.42 0.82
N GLU A 80 18.19 -24.93 1.18
CA GLU A 80 18.31 -26.29 1.72
C GLU A 80 17.62 -26.37 3.08
N GLU A 81 17.03 -27.53 3.37
CA GLU A 81 16.21 -27.79 4.57
C GLU A 81 17.02 -27.75 5.87
#